data_AF-A0A7N5JJ89-F1
#
_entry.id   AF-A0A7N5JJ89-F1
#
_cell.length_a   1.000
_cell.length_b   1.000
_cell.length_c   1.000
_cell.angle_alpha   90.00
_cell.angle_beta   90.00
_cell.angle_gamma   90.00
#
_symmetry.space_group_name_H-M   'P 1'
#
loop_
_entity.id
_entity.type
_entity.pdbx_description
1 polymer ?
#
loop_
_entity_poly.entity_id
_entity_poly.type
_entity_poly.pdbx_seq_one_letter_code
_entity_poly.pdbx_strand_id
1 'polypeptide(L)'
;SVSSGRFVSSGIGGGLGGGYGGGGVCYGSSSYGGGFGSGAGSGFCGNLNVSDGLLSGNEKITMQNLNDRLANYLDKVRALEEANTELEVKIREWYQKQGPTATRDYSPYYKTIEDLRDKILVATIENNKIILQIDNARLAADDFKTKFETEQALRMSVEADINGLRRVLDELTLARTDLELQIESLKEELAYLKKNHEEEMGALSGQLGGQVSVEVDSAPGIDLTKILAEMRDQYELLAEKNRRDAEAWFTSKTEELNKEVAINTEQIQTSKTEVTDLRRTLQGLEIELQSQLSMKTALEGTLADTEARYGTQLCQIQGLISNIEAQLVEVRADMERQNNEYKMLMDVKTRLEQEIETYRQLLDGQDFNFTDKVVAGKKP
;
A
#
# COMPACT_ATOMS: atom_id res chain seq x y z
N SER A 1 43.38 -5.19 -10.70
CA SER A 1 42.98 -5.15 -9.29
C SER A 1 41.53 -4.69 -9.20
N VAL A 2 40.53 -5.58 -9.19
CA VAL A 2 39.99 -6.27 -7.99
C VAL A 2 39.67 -5.22 -6.93
N SER A 3 38.46 -4.66 -6.89
CA SER A 3 37.27 -5.12 -6.13
C SER A 3 36.64 -3.82 -5.53
N SER A 4 35.39 -3.63 -5.14
CA SER A 4 34.19 -4.45 -5.00
C SER A 4 33.01 -3.46 -5.01
N GLY A 5 31.93 -3.80 -5.72
CA GLY A 5 30.62 -3.19 -5.51
C GLY A 5 29.97 -3.74 -4.23
N ARG A 6 29.19 -2.91 -3.54
CA ARG A 6 28.17 -3.37 -2.59
C ARG A 6 26.89 -2.55 -2.80
N PHE A 7 25.98 -3.16 -3.55
CA PHE A 7 24.56 -2.92 -3.44
C PHE A 7 24.07 -3.43 -2.08
N VAL A 8 23.25 -2.66 -1.38
CA VAL A 8 22.40 -3.16 -0.29
C VAL A 8 20.96 -2.83 -0.66
N SER A 9 20.29 -3.83 -1.21
CA SER A 9 18.84 -3.97 -1.20
C SER A 9 18.41 -4.33 0.23
N SER A 10 17.41 -3.65 0.77
CA SER A 10 16.64 -4.19 1.90
C SER A 10 15.17 -4.18 1.51
N GLY A 11 14.70 -5.35 1.11
CA GLY A 11 13.28 -5.64 0.99
C GLY A 11 12.73 -5.93 2.39
N ILE A 12 11.62 -5.27 2.73
CA ILE A 12 10.78 -5.67 3.87
C ILE A 12 9.57 -6.38 3.28
N GLY A 13 9.67 -7.71 3.24
CA GLY A 13 8.54 -8.61 3.17
C GLY A 13 8.16 -9.02 4.60
N GLY A 14 6.89 -8.89 4.95
CA GLY A 14 6.35 -9.27 6.24
C GLY A 14 4.87 -9.61 6.10
N GLY A 15 4.58 -10.79 5.55
CA GLY A 15 3.25 -11.39 5.61
C GLY A 15 3.02 -11.98 6.99
N LEU A 16 1.87 -11.66 7.60
CA LEU A 16 1.30 -12.41 8.71
C LEU A 16 -0.20 -12.60 8.47
N GLY A 17 -0.52 -13.78 7.91
CA GLY A 17 -1.83 -14.39 8.03
C GLY A 17 -1.86 -15.26 9.29
N GLY A 18 -3.00 -15.30 9.97
CA GLY A 18 -3.23 -16.17 11.13
C GLY A 18 -4.65 -15.99 11.65
N GLY A 19 -5.54 -16.87 11.21
CA GLY A 19 -6.93 -16.93 11.67
C GLY A 19 -7.15 -17.85 12.88
N TYR A 20 -8.39 -17.78 13.38
CA TYR A 20 -9.11 -18.68 14.28
C TYR A 20 -8.69 -18.79 15.75
N GLY A 21 -9.69 -18.63 16.63
CA GLY A 21 -9.62 -19.06 18.03
C GLY A 21 -10.65 -18.40 18.93
N GLY A 22 -11.93 -18.78 18.79
CA GLY A 22 -12.99 -18.39 19.72
C GLY A 22 -12.78 -19.00 21.11
N GLY A 23 -12.75 -18.16 22.14
CA GLY A 23 -12.69 -18.57 23.55
C GLY A 23 -14.08 -18.84 24.11
N GLY A 24 -14.51 -20.09 24.08
CA GLY A 24 -15.64 -20.59 24.87
C GLY A 24 -15.11 -21.25 26.14
N VAL A 25 -15.41 -20.66 27.30
CA VAL A 25 -15.02 -21.19 28.61
C VAL A 25 -16.17 -22.08 29.12
N CYS A 26 -15.91 -23.39 29.21
CA CYS A 26 -16.75 -24.36 29.90
C CYS A 26 -16.18 -24.62 31.31
N TYR A 27 -16.98 -24.37 32.34
CA TYR A 27 -16.92 -25.01 33.66
C TYR A 27 -18.33 -25.59 33.86
N GLY A 28 -18.59 -26.83 34.27
CA GLY A 28 -17.79 -27.88 34.86
C GLY A 28 -18.80 -28.69 35.68
N SER A 29 -19.37 -29.76 35.11
CA SER A 29 -20.29 -30.65 35.81
C SER A 29 -19.48 -31.70 36.57
N SER A 30 -19.44 -31.60 37.91
CA SER A 30 -18.87 -32.65 38.75
C SER A 30 -19.97 -33.59 39.22
N SER A 31 -19.96 -34.76 38.60
CA SER A 31 -20.63 -35.98 39.03
C SER A 31 -20.03 -36.45 40.37
N TYR A 32 -20.87 -36.70 41.37
CA TYR A 32 -20.50 -37.46 42.56
C TYR A 32 -21.38 -38.71 42.64
N GLY A 33 -20.88 -39.80 42.04
CA GLY A 33 -21.29 -41.17 42.34
C GLY A 33 -20.18 -41.81 43.16
N GLY A 34 -20.49 -42.16 44.40
CA GLY A 34 -19.57 -42.82 45.32
C GLY A 34 -20.32 -43.79 46.22
N GLY A 35 -20.36 -45.05 45.82
CA GLY A 35 -20.72 -46.15 46.71
C GLY A 35 -19.52 -46.55 47.56
N PHE A 36 -19.77 -46.91 48.82
CA PHE A 36 -18.93 -47.82 49.59
C PHE A 36 -19.79 -48.55 50.62
N GLY A 37 -19.66 -49.88 50.62
CA GLY A 37 -20.28 -50.78 51.57
C GLY A 37 -19.39 -51.08 52.78
N SER A 38 -20.04 -51.42 53.89
CA SER A 38 -19.62 -52.27 55.02
C SER A 38 -20.73 -52.10 56.08
N GLY A 39 -21.34 -53.11 56.69
CA GLY A 39 -20.83 -54.42 57.06
C GLY A 39 -20.76 -54.50 58.59
N ALA A 40 -21.88 -54.82 59.26
CA ALA A 40 -22.03 -55.34 60.64
C ALA A 40 -23.54 -55.29 60.99
N GLY A 41 -24.26 -56.32 61.41
CA GLY A 41 -23.87 -57.60 62.00
C GLY A 41 -24.10 -57.59 63.52
N SER A 42 -25.36 -57.66 63.98
CA SER A 42 -25.83 -58.10 65.33
C SER A 42 -27.37 -57.90 65.37
N GLY A 43 -28.25 -58.89 65.54
CA GLY A 43 -28.09 -60.23 66.09
C GLY A 43 -28.39 -60.25 67.59
N PHE A 44 -29.67 -60.19 67.98
CA PHE A 44 -30.09 -60.81 69.24
C PHE A 44 -31.47 -61.46 69.09
N CYS A 45 -31.42 -62.77 69.19
CA CYS A 45 -32.49 -63.75 69.30
C CYS A 45 -32.62 -64.16 70.78
N GLY A 46 -33.79 -64.65 71.18
CA GLY A 46 -34.00 -65.28 72.50
C GLY A 46 -35.46 -65.13 72.95
N ASN A 47 -36.33 -66.05 72.53
CA ASN A 47 -36.82 -67.21 73.31
C ASN A 47 -37.98 -66.87 74.26
N LEU A 48 -39.19 -67.30 73.88
CA LEU A 48 -39.87 -68.52 74.38
C LEU A 48 -40.35 -68.40 75.83
N ASN A 49 -41.65 -68.15 76.03
CA ASN A 49 -42.54 -69.13 76.65
C ASN A 49 -44.01 -68.70 76.58
N VAL A 50 -44.78 -69.50 75.83
CA VAL A 50 -46.08 -70.12 76.17
C VAL A 50 -47.05 -69.35 77.08
N SER A 51 -48.19 -68.96 76.50
CA SER A 51 -49.59 -69.23 76.96
C SER A 51 -50.48 -68.09 76.46
N ASP A 52 -51.15 -68.26 75.33
CA ASP A 52 -52.57 -68.64 75.28
C ASP A 52 -53.47 -67.77 76.17
N GLY A 53 -54.29 -66.93 75.52
CA GLY A 53 -55.39 -66.22 76.17
C GLY A 53 -55.51 -64.73 75.86
N LEU A 54 -56.60 -64.40 75.16
CA LEU A 54 -57.40 -63.19 75.37
C LEU A 54 -57.13 -61.94 74.49
N LEU A 55 -57.46 -62.10 73.21
CA LEU A 55 -57.81 -61.08 72.22
C LEU A 55 -58.97 -60.13 72.66
N SER A 56 -58.72 -59.15 73.55
CA SER A 56 -59.70 -58.08 73.83
C SER A 56 -59.14 -56.75 74.37
N GLY A 57 -57.83 -56.47 74.18
CA GLY A 57 -57.18 -55.25 74.70
C GLY A 57 -56.39 -54.40 73.68
N ASN A 58 -56.21 -54.87 72.44
CA ASN A 58 -55.26 -54.26 71.48
C ASN A 58 -55.80 -53.02 70.75
N GLU A 59 -57.10 -52.91 70.49
CA GLU A 59 -57.65 -51.89 69.58
C GLU A 59 -57.56 -50.46 70.15
N LYS A 60 -57.72 -50.31 71.48
CA LYS A 60 -57.66 -49.01 72.16
C LYS A 60 -56.23 -48.49 72.27
N ILE A 61 -55.26 -49.37 72.48
CA ILE A 61 -53.83 -49.03 72.54
C ILE A 61 -53.29 -48.71 71.13
N THR A 62 -53.77 -49.39 70.09
CA THR A 62 -53.45 -49.03 68.71
C THR A 62 -54.04 -47.68 68.31
N MET A 63 -55.26 -47.35 68.74
CA MET A 63 -55.87 -46.03 68.50
C MET A 63 -55.16 -44.91 69.26
N GLN A 64 -54.69 -45.15 70.49
CA GLN A 64 -53.85 -44.19 71.22
C GLN A 64 -52.52 -43.96 70.50
N ASN A 65 -51.82 -45.03 70.07
CA ASN A 65 -50.56 -44.88 69.32
C ASN A 65 -50.74 -44.13 68.00
N LEU A 66 -51.86 -44.32 67.28
CA LEU A 66 -52.17 -43.52 66.09
C LEU A 66 -52.43 -42.05 66.44
N ASN A 67 -53.19 -41.78 67.50
CA ASN A 67 -53.44 -40.41 67.95
C ASN A 67 -52.18 -39.71 68.44
N ASP A 68 -51.28 -40.40 69.15
CA ASP A 68 -50.00 -39.85 69.57
C ASP A 68 -49.08 -39.59 68.37
N ARG A 69 -49.16 -40.43 67.33
CA ARG A 69 -48.43 -40.22 66.08
C ARG A 69 -49.01 -39.07 65.26
N LEU A 70 -50.33 -38.87 65.28
CA LEU A 70 -51.02 -37.73 64.67
C LEU A 70 -50.69 -36.43 65.41
N ALA A 71 -50.68 -36.44 66.74
CA ALA A 71 -50.28 -35.30 67.57
C ALA A 71 -48.83 -34.90 67.26
N ASN A 72 -47.90 -35.87 67.24
CA ASN A 72 -46.51 -35.63 66.84
C ASN A 72 -46.38 -35.11 65.39
N TYR A 73 -47.26 -35.56 64.47
CA TYR A 73 -47.28 -35.07 63.09
C TYR A 73 -47.79 -33.62 63.03
N LEU A 74 -48.85 -33.29 63.78
CA LEU A 74 -49.40 -31.93 63.87
C LEU A 74 -48.40 -30.96 64.51
N ASP A 75 -47.71 -31.38 65.55
CA ASP A 75 -46.65 -30.57 66.18
C ASP A 75 -45.48 -30.35 65.23
N LYS A 76 -45.12 -31.38 64.43
CA LYS A 76 -44.09 -31.25 63.39
C LYS A 76 -44.51 -30.35 62.24
N VAL A 77 -45.79 -30.37 61.84
CA VAL A 77 -46.33 -29.45 60.83
C VAL A 77 -46.31 -28.02 61.35
N ARG A 78 -46.72 -27.77 62.60
CA ARG A 78 -46.63 -26.43 63.21
C ARG A 78 -45.20 -25.91 63.29
N ALA A 79 -44.25 -26.75 63.70
CA ALA A 79 -42.84 -26.36 63.75
C ALA A 79 -42.27 -26.06 62.35
N LEU A 80 -42.70 -26.80 61.31
CA LEU A 80 -42.33 -26.53 59.93
C LEU A 80 -42.97 -25.26 59.39
N GLU A 81 -44.23 -24.99 59.71
CA GLU A 81 -44.92 -23.74 59.35
C GLU A 81 -44.22 -22.53 59.96
N GLU A 82 -43.89 -22.58 61.26
CA GLU A 82 -43.16 -21.52 61.96
C GLU A 82 -41.77 -21.29 61.32
N ALA A 83 -41.00 -22.35 61.09
CA ALA A 83 -39.71 -22.25 60.41
C ALA A 83 -39.82 -21.69 58.98
N ASN A 84 -40.89 -22.03 58.26
CA ASN A 84 -41.13 -21.51 56.91
C ASN A 84 -41.47 -20.02 56.95
N THR A 85 -42.29 -19.56 57.90
CA THR A 85 -42.56 -18.13 58.08
C THR A 85 -41.31 -17.35 58.44
N GLU A 86 -40.42 -17.91 59.27
CA GLU A 86 -39.14 -17.27 59.63
C GLU A 86 -38.21 -17.16 58.41
N LEU A 87 -38.14 -18.20 57.57
CA LEU A 87 -37.39 -18.20 56.32
C LEU A 87 -37.94 -17.17 55.34
N GLU A 88 -39.26 -17.04 55.18
CA GLU A 88 -39.87 -16.02 54.32
C GLU A 88 -39.53 -14.60 54.77
N VAL A 89 -39.53 -14.35 56.09
CA VAL A 89 -39.13 -13.04 56.64
C VAL A 89 -37.65 -12.77 56.37
N LYS A 90 -36.77 -13.77 56.58
CA LYS A 90 -35.34 -13.65 56.26
C LYS A 90 -35.09 -13.40 54.77
N ILE A 91 -35.83 -14.06 53.88
CA ILE A 91 -35.76 -13.84 52.43
C ILE A 91 -36.20 -12.41 52.10
N ARG A 92 -37.32 -11.92 52.65
CA ARG A 92 -37.78 -10.54 52.45
C ARG A 92 -36.76 -9.52 52.93
N GLU A 93 -36.20 -9.69 54.12
CA GLU A 93 -35.16 -8.81 54.63
C GLU A 93 -33.88 -8.86 53.78
N TRP A 94 -33.50 -10.04 53.29
CA TRP A 94 -32.36 -10.19 52.41
C TRP A 94 -32.58 -9.45 51.08
N TYR A 95 -33.76 -9.59 50.47
CA TYR A 95 -34.14 -8.84 49.27
C TYR A 95 -34.25 -7.33 49.50
N GLN A 96 -34.56 -6.88 50.71
CA GLN A 96 -34.61 -5.45 51.01
C GLN A 96 -33.20 -4.87 51.26
N LYS A 97 -32.30 -5.65 51.86
CA LYS A 97 -30.89 -5.27 52.13
C LYS A 97 -30.00 -5.43 50.89
N GLN A 98 -30.30 -6.39 50.01
CA GLN A 98 -29.54 -6.73 48.79
C GLN A 98 -30.30 -6.38 47.51
N GLY A 99 -31.54 -5.90 47.63
CA GLY A 99 -32.26 -5.32 46.51
C GLY A 99 -31.41 -4.21 45.90
N PRO A 100 -31.35 -4.06 44.57
CA PRO A 100 -30.48 -3.09 43.93
C PRO A 100 -30.79 -1.70 44.50
N THR A 101 -29.92 -1.20 45.38
CA THR A 101 -29.95 0.19 45.81
C THR A 101 -30.01 1.02 44.54
N ALA A 102 -31.06 1.84 44.43
CA ALA A 102 -31.40 2.74 43.32
C ALA A 102 -30.32 2.84 42.24
N THR A 103 -30.68 2.46 41.01
CA THR A 103 -29.94 2.67 39.76
C THR A 103 -28.83 3.70 39.92
N ARG A 104 -27.58 3.22 39.96
CA ARG A 104 -26.39 4.07 40.08
C ARG A 104 -26.48 5.15 38.99
N ASP A 105 -26.60 6.42 39.38
CA ASP A 105 -26.79 7.52 38.43
C ASP A 105 -25.49 7.78 37.65
N TYR A 106 -25.39 7.21 36.45
CA TYR A 106 -24.24 7.39 35.54
C TYR A 106 -24.28 8.70 34.74
N SER A 107 -25.30 9.54 34.95
CA SER A 107 -25.52 10.80 34.23
C SER A 107 -24.27 11.73 34.16
N PRO A 108 -23.47 11.90 35.23
CA PRO A 108 -22.25 12.73 35.17
C PRO A 108 -21.18 12.19 34.21
N TYR A 109 -21.10 10.86 34.04
CA TYR A 109 -20.11 10.25 33.16
C TYR A 109 -20.43 10.49 31.69
N TYR A 110 -21.71 10.56 31.30
CA TYR A 110 -22.08 10.82 29.91
C TYR A 110 -21.58 12.18 29.43
N LYS A 111 -21.67 13.22 30.26
CA LYS A 111 -21.11 14.53 29.94
C LYS A 111 -19.59 14.48 29.74
N THR A 112 -18.88 13.78 30.62
CA THR A 112 -17.42 13.62 30.46
C THR A 112 -17.04 12.80 29.23
N ILE A 113 -17.84 11.80 28.86
CA ILE A 113 -17.64 10.98 27.66
C ILE A 113 -17.87 11.82 26.40
N GLU A 114 -18.90 12.67 26.40
CA GLU A 114 -19.19 13.59 25.30
C GLU A 114 -18.06 14.61 25.12
N ASP A 115 -17.62 15.27 26.20
CA ASP A 115 -16.48 16.20 26.16
C ASP A 115 -15.19 15.53 25.65
N LEU A 116 -14.96 14.26 26.01
CA LEU A 116 -13.81 13.49 25.51
C LEU A 116 -13.95 13.13 24.04
N ARG A 117 -15.15 12.76 23.58
CA ARG A 117 -15.44 12.48 22.16
C ARG A 117 -15.21 13.72 21.31
N ASP A 118 -15.67 14.88 21.76
CA ASP A 118 -15.46 16.15 21.07
C ASP A 118 -13.98 16.51 20.97
N LYS A 119 -13.21 16.33 22.06
CA LYS A 119 -11.75 16.53 22.05
C LYS A 119 -11.06 15.58 21.07
N ILE A 120 -11.46 14.31 21.02
CA ILE A 120 -10.92 13.33 20.06
C ILE A 120 -11.24 13.76 18.62
N LEU A 121 -12.47 14.21 18.37
CA LEU A 121 -12.89 14.67 17.04
C LEU A 121 -12.09 15.90 16.60
N VAL A 122 -11.95 16.91 17.47
CA VAL A 122 -11.14 18.10 17.20
C VAL A 122 -9.67 17.73 16.95
N ALA A 123 -9.09 16.87 17.79
CA ALA A 123 -7.71 16.40 17.60
C ALA A 123 -7.55 15.62 16.28
N THR A 124 -8.55 14.83 15.89
CA THR A 124 -8.55 14.09 14.62
C THR A 124 -8.60 15.05 13.43
N ILE A 125 -9.43 16.09 13.48
CA ILE A 125 -9.49 17.11 12.43
C ILE A 125 -8.16 17.86 12.31
N GLU A 126 -7.59 18.29 13.43
CA GLU A 126 -6.29 19.00 13.41
C GLU A 126 -5.17 18.09 12.92
N ASN A 127 -5.16 16.80 13.29
CA ASN A 127 -4.20 15.84 12.76
C ASN A 127 -4.32 15.68 11.23
N ASN A 128 -5.55 15.54 10.71
CA ASN A 128 -5.78 15.49 9.25
C ASN A 128 -5.29 16.78 8.56
N LYS A 129 -5.55 17.94 9.15
CA LYS A 129 -5.06 19.22 8.63
C LYS A 129 -3.53 19.31 8.61
N ILE A 130 -2.85 18.83 9.64
CA ILE A 130 -1.38 18.75 9.69
C ILE A 130 -0.87 17.79 8.60
N ILE A 131 -1.49 16.64 8.41
CA ILE A 131 -1.13 15.68 7.35
C ILE A 131 -1.23 16.35 5.97
N LEU A 132 -2.33 17.06 5.71
CA LEU A 132 -2.49 17.81 4.44
C LEU A 132 -1.42 18.89 4.26
N GLN A 133 -1.04 19.59 5.32
CA GLN A 133 0.05 20.57 5.26
C GLN A 133 1.41 19.92 4.98
N ILE A 134 1.67 18.74 5.55
CA ILE A 134 2.88 17.95 5.28
C ILE A 134 2.90 17.52 3.82
N ASP A 135 1.80 17.00 3.29
CA ASP A 135 1.71 16.56 1.90
C ASP A 135 1.86 17.74 0.94
N ASN A 136 1.25 18.88 1.24
CA ASN A 136 1.44 20.11 0.46
C ASN A 136 2.91 20.58 0.47
N ALA A 137 3.56 20.59 1.64
CA ALA A 137 4.96 20.96 1.76
C ALA A 137 5.90 19.99 1.02
N ARG A 138 5.59 18.68 1.03
CA ARG A 138 6.30 17.66 0.26
C ARG A 138 6.16 17.87 -1.24
N LEU A 139 4.93 18.07 -1.73
CA LEU A 139 4.68 18.35 -3.14
C LEU A 139 5.39 19.63 -3.60
N ALA A 140 5.41 20.68 -2.77
CA ALA A 140 6.15 21.90 -3.07
C ALA A 140 7.67 21.66 -3.11
N ALA A 141 8.20 20.85 -2.19
CA ALA A 141 9.62 20.48 -2.18
C ALA A 141 10.01 19.67 -3.43
N ASP A 142 9.16 18.73 -3.85
CA ASP A 142 9.39 17.93 -5.07
C ASP A 142 9.30 18.78 -6.34
N ASP A 143 8.39 19.76 -6.39
CA ASP A 143 8.31 20.75 -7.48
C ASP A 143 9.58 21.61 -7.56
N PHE A 144 10.07 22.12 -6.41
CA PHE A 144 11.34 22.85 -6.37
C PHE A 144 12.54 21.99 -6.75
N LYS A 145 12.55 20.71 -6.34
CA LYS A 145 13.61 19.76 -6.71
C LYS A 145 13.63 19.55 -8.22
N THR A 146 12.47 19.30 -8.82
CA THR A 146 12.35 19.11 -10.28
C THR A 146 12.81 20.37 -11.02
N LYS A 147 12.36 21.56 -10.57
CA LYS A 147 12.81 22.84 -11.13
C LYS A 147 14.33 23.03 -11.02
N PHE A 148 14.90 22.71 -9.87
CA PHE A 148 16.34 22.78 -9.66
C PHE A 148 17.11 21.84 -10.60
N GLU A 149 16.66 20.59 -10.75
CA GLU A 149 17.26 19.62 -11.68
C GLU A 149 17.18 20.10 -13.14
N THR A 150 16.04 20.67 -13.55
CA THR A 150 15.91 21.23 -14.91
C THR A 150 16.81 22.45 -15.13
N GLU A 151 16.89 23.36 -14.16
CA GLU A 151 17.74 24.55 -14.25
C GLU A 151 19.23 24.15 -14.23
N GLN A 152 19.60 23.16 -13.43
CA GLN A 152 20.95 22.62 -13.40
C GLN A 152 21.34 22.00 -14.74
N ALA A 153 20.45 21.23 -15.36
CA ALA A 153 20.67 20.66 -16.68
C ALA A 153 20.86 21.75 -17.76
N LEU A 154 20.01 22.78 -17.75
CA LEU A 154 20.12 23.93 -18.64
C LEU A 154 21.45 24.67 -18.42
N ARG A 155 21.82 24.93 -17.17
CA ARG A 155 23.10 25.55 -16.82
C ARG A 155 24.28 24.75 -17.36
N MET A 156 24.29 23.42 -17.16
CA MET A 156 25.36 22.56 -17.67
C MET A 156 25.44 22.60 -19.21
N SER A 157 24.30 22.63 -19.90
CA SER A 157 24.27 22.80 -21.36
C SER A 157 24.88 24.13 -21.79
N VAL A 158 24.48 25.24 -21.15
CA VAL A 158 25.02 26.58 -21.45
C VAL A 158 26.51 26.66 -21.13
N GLU A 159 26.97 26.05 -20.04
CA GLU A 159 28.40 25.97 -19.71
C GLU A 159 29.18 25.18 -20.76
N ALA A 160 28.63 24.09 -21.28
CA ALA A 160 29.22 23.34 -22.39
C ALA A 160 29.30 24.19 -23.67
N ASP A 161 28.24 24.92 -24.01
CA ASP A 161 28.21 25.82 -25.17
C ASP A 161 29.24 26.94 -25.03
N ILE A 162 29.36 27.57 -23.85
CA ILE A 162 30.37 28.60 -23.57
C ILE A 162 31.78 28.04 -23.76
N ASN A 163 32.05 26.83 -23.26
CA ASN A 163 33.35 26.18 -23.44
C ASN A 163 33.61 25.85 -24.91
N GLY A 164 32.59 25.42 -25.66
CA GLY A 164 32.68 25.24 -27.11
C GLY A 164 33.01 26.53 -27.85
N LEU A 165 32.31 27.63 -27.52
CA LEU A 165 32.56 28.96 -28.11
C LEU A 165 33.95 29.49 -27.77
N ARG A 166 34.48 29.24 -26.57
CA ARG A 166 35.87 29.57 -26.21
C ARG A 166 36.86 28.82 -27.09
N ARG A 167 36.64 27.53 -27.32
CA ARG A 167 37.49 26.72 -28.22
C ARG A 167 37.49 27.26 -29.65
N VAL A 168 36.31 27.63 -30.17
CA VAL A 168 36.19 28.25 -31.50
C VAL A 168 36.89 29.61 -31.56
N LEU A 169 36.80 30.42 -30.49
CA LEU A 169 37.53 31.69 -30.41
C LEU A 169 39.04 31.48 -30.43
N ASP A 170 39.56 30.48 -29.71
CA ASP A 170 40.97 30.14 -29.71
C ASP A 170 41.43 29.68 -31.10
N GLU A 171 40.65 28.82 -31.77
CA GLU A 171 40.90 28.36 -33.15
C GLU A 171 40.91 29.54 -34.15
N LEU A 172 39.95 30.46 -34.06
CA LEU A 172 39.91 31.66 -34.89
C LEU A 172 41.07 32.61 -34.61
N THR A 173 41.51 32.69 -33.36
CA THR A 173 42.68 33.51 -32.98
C THR A 173 43.95 32.94 -33.59
N LEU A 174 44.14 31.61 -33.54
CA LEU A 174 45.26 30.94 -34.20
C LEU A 174 45.22 31.14 -35.71
N ALA A 175 44.07 30.95 -36.36
CA ALA A 175 43.91 31.17 -37.79
C ALA A 175 44.20 32.63 -38.19
N ARG A 176 43.78 33.60 -37.38
CA ARG A 176 44.13 35.02 -37.58
C ARG A 176 45.64 35.23 -37.52
N THR A 177 46.31 34.70 -36.50
CA THR A 177 47.77 34.86 -36.37
C THR A 177 48.53 34.20 -37.52
N ASP A 178 48.07 33.05 -38.01
CA ASP A 178 48.65 32.39 -39.18
C ASP A 178 48.50 33.24 -40.44
N LEU A 179 47.30 33.79 -40.69
CA LEU A 179 47.07 34.71 -41.81
C LEU A 179 47.89 36.00 -41.69
N GLU A 180 48.08 36.54 -40.48
CA GLU A 180 48.95 37.69 -40.24
C GLU A 180 50.41 37.38 -40.58
N LEU A 181 50.91 36.21 -40.20
CA LEU A 181 52.25 35.73 -40.57
C LEU A 181 52.39 35.56 -42.09
N GLN A 182 51.41 34.96 -42.75
CA GLN A 182 51.40 34.82 -44.21
C GLN A 182 51.43 36.19 -44.90
N ILE A 183 50.63 37.16 -44.43
CA ILE A 183 50.62 38.53 -44.95
C ILE A 183 52.00 39.18 -44.79
N GLU A 184 52.64 39.04 -43.64
CA GLU A 184 53.95 39.65 -43.41
C GLU A 184 55.04 39.00 -44.27
N SER A 185 55.04 37.67 -44.39
CA SER A 185 55.95 36.96 -45.28
C SER A 185 55.80 37.39 -46.75
N LEU A 186 54.58 37.57 -47.24
CA LEU A 186 54.31 38.05 -48.59
C LEU A 186 54.76 39.51 -48.79
N LYS A 187 54.65 40.36 -47.75
CA LYS A 187 55.19 41.72 -47.82
C LYS A 187 56.73 41.73 -47.87
N GLU A 188 57.37 40.87 -47.09
CA GLU A 188 58.84 40.70 -47.12
C GLU A 188 59.30 40.21 -48.50
N GLU A 189 58.64 39.20 -49.07
CA GLU A 189 58.91 38.73 -50.43
C GLU A 189 58.72 39.84 -51.47
N LEU A 190 57.65 40.61 -51.37
CA LEU A 190 57.39 41.74 -52.28
C LEU A 190 58.47 42.83 -52.14
N ALA A 191 58.88 43.15 -50.93
CA ALA A 191 59.97 44.10 -50.68
C ALA A 191 61.31 43.59 -51.24
N TYR A 192 61.60 42.30 -51.05
CA TYR A 192 62.79 41.65 -51.61
C TYR A 192 62.78 41.69 -53.15
N LEU A 193 61.66 41.33 -53.79
CA LEU A 193 61.48 41.41 -55.25
C LEU A 193 61.65 42.83 -55.78
N LYS A 194 61.09 43.84 -55.10
CA LYS A 194 61.26 45.25 -55.48
C LYS A 194 62.72 45.69 -55.39
N LYS A 195 63.41 45.35 -54.29
CA LYS A 195 64.82 45.68 -54.11
C LYS A 195 65.67 44.99 -55.17
N ASN A 196 65.45 43.70 -55.45
CA ASN A 196 66.17 42.98 -56.50
C ASN A 196 65.92 43.61 -57.88
N HIS A 197 64.68 43.99 -58.19
CA HIS A 197 64.37 44.70 -59.43
C HIS A 197 65.07 46.06 -59.52
N GLU A 198 65.12 46.83 -58.43
CA GLU A 198 65.83 48.11 -58.38
C GLU A 198 67.35 47.94 -58.56
N GLU A 199 67.93 46.92 -57.94
CA GLU A 199 69.34 46.53 -58.13
C GLU A 199 69.63 46.08 -59.56
N GLU A 200 68.78 45.24 -60.16
CA GLU A 200 68.89 44.79 -61.56
C GLU A 200 68.73 45.96 -62.54
N MET A 201 67.75 46.84 -62.32
CA MET A 201 67.56 48.05 -63.11
C MET A 201 68.72 49.03 -62.94
N GLY A 202 69.30 49.14 -61.74
CA GLY A 202 70.50 49.91 -61.47
C GLY A 202 71.74 49.34 -62.17
N ALA A 203 71.89 48.01 -62.17
CA ALA A 203 72.92 47.31 -62.91
C ALA A 203 72.74 47.51 -64.43
N LEU A 204 71.54 47.32 -64.97
CA LEU A 204 71.21 47.54 -66.38
C LEU A 204 71.36 49.02 -66.78
N SER A 205 71.00 49.96 -65.91
CA SER A 205 71.19 51.40 -66.13
C SER A 205 72.67 51.79 -66.09
N GLY A 206 73.46 51.18 -65.20
CA GLY A 206 74.93 51.30 -65.20
C GLY A 206 75.58 50.65 -66.42
N GLN A 207 74.96 49.59 -66.96
CA GLN A 207 75.41 48.86 -68.14
C GLN A 207 75.02 49.58 -69.45
N LEU A 208 73.98 50.42 -69.43
CA LEU A 208 73.60 51.32 -70.52
C LEU A 208 74.53 52.55 -70.66
N GLY A 209 75.47 52.75 -69.73
CA GLY A 209 76.52 53.79 -69.80
C GLY A 209 77.87 53.29 -70.34
N GLY A 210 77.97 52.04 -70.79
CA GLY A 210 79.22 51.44 -71.23
C GLY A 210 79.11 50.87 -72.64
N GLN A 211 79.35 51.69 -73.66
CA GLN A 211 79.77 51.17 -74.96
C GLN A 211 81.20 50.63 -74.80
N VAL A 212 81.32 49.38 -74.34
CA VAL A 212 82.60 48.67 -74.24
C VAL A 212 82.75 47.82 -75.48
N SER A 213 83.58 48.31 -76.40
CA SER A 213 84.20 47.50 -77.45
C SER A 213 85.07 46.44 -76.77
N VAL A 214 84.68 45.16 -76.88
CA VAL A 214 85.49 44.03 -76.44
C VAL A 214 86.27 43.54 -77.65
N GLU A 215 87.51 44.01 -77.77
CA GLU A 215 88.51 43.41 -78.64
C GLU A 215 89.00 42.10 -78.00
N VAL A 216 88.89 41.05 -78.79
CA VAL A 216 89.24 39.67 -78.48
C VAL A 216 90.77 39.55 -78.42
N ASP A 217 91.31 39.27 -77.23
CA ASP A 217 92.68 38.75 -77.08
C ASP A 217 92.58 37.27 -76.64
N SER A 218 92.85 36.38 -77.61
CA SER A 218 92.90 34.93 -77.38
C SER A 218 94.27 34.54 -76.84
N ALA A 219 94.31 34.27 -75.53
CA ALA A 219 95.44 33.63 -74.86
C ALA A 219 94.94 32.38 -74.09
N PRO A 220 95.84 31.41 -73.83
CA PRO A 220 95.87 30.09 -74.42
C PRO A 220 94.87 29.10 -73.82
N GLY A 221 94.31 28.24 -74.69
CA GLY A 221 93.45 27.08 -74.43
C GLY A 221 93.14 26.75 -72.97
N ILE A 222 92.07 27.34 -72.44
CA ILE A 222 91.37 26.78 -71.29
C ILE A 222 90.82 25.44 -71.77
N ASP A 223 91.13 24.38 -71.03
CA ASP A 223 90.70 23.01 -71.32
C ASP A 223 89.17 22.94 -71.28
N LEU A 224 88.56 23.20 -72.44
CA LEU A 224 87.12 23.21 -72.65
C LEU A 224 86.52 21.85 -72.27
N THR A 225 87.31 20.79 -72.40
CA THR A 225 86.94 19.43 -72.03
C THR A 225 86.77 19.30 -70.52
N LYS A 226 87.62 19.98 -69.72
CA LYS A 226 87.49 20.04 -68.26
C LYS A 226 86.28 20.85 -67.79
N ILE A 227 86.01 22.01 -68.41
CA ILE A 227 84.83 22.83 -68.08
C ILE A 227 83.52 22.15 -68.50
N LEU A 228 83.50 21.52 -69.68
CA LEU A 228 82.35 20.71 -70.12
C LEU A 228 82.12 19.50 -69.22
N ALA A 229 83.19 18.87 -68.73
CA ALA A 229 83.08 17.78 -67.75
C ALA A 229 82.57 18.29 -66.40
N GLU A 230 83.07 19.42 -65.90
CA GLU A 230 82.63 20.01 -64.63
C GLU A 230 81.18 20.52 -64.69
N MET A 231 80.76 21.10 -65.82
CA MET A 231 79.36 21.42 -66.09
C MET A 231 78.49 20.16 -66.10
N ARG A 232 78.96 19.08 -66.72
CA ARG A 232 78.24 17.80 -66.76
C ARG A 232 78.08 17.20 -65.37
N ASP A 233 79.15 17.20 -64.56
CA ASP A 233 79.12 16.77 -63.17
C ASP A 233 78.16 17.61 -62.32
N GLN A 234 78.11 18.93 -62.53
CA GLN A 234 77.14 19.79 -61.84
C GLN A 234 75.70 19.51 -62.26
N TYR A 235 75.43 19.28 -63.54
CA TYR A 235 74.10 18.89 -64.01
C TYR A 235 73.69 17.51 -63.51
N GLU A 236 74.63 16.56 -63.46
CA GLU A 236 74.39 15.22 -62.93
C GLU A 236 74.09 15.28 -61.43
N LEU A 237 74.87 16.05 -60.66
CA LEU A 237 74.58 16.34 -59.24
C LEU A 237 73.22 17.01 -59.03
N LEU A 238 72.86 17.98 -59.89
CA LEU A 238 71.57 18.68 -59.79
C LEU A 238 70.40 17.75 -60.14
N ALA A 239 70.54 16.91 -61.17
CA ALA A 239 69.55 15.91 -61.55
C ALA A 239 69.38 14.84 -60.46
N GLU A 240 70.50 14.36 -59.89
CA GLU A 240 70.52 13.40 -58.78
C GLU A 240 69.87 14.00 -57.53
N LYS A 241 70.16 15.27 -57.23
CA LYS A 241 69.54 16.01 -56.11
C LYS A 241 68.04 16.19 -56.34
N ASN A 242 67.62 16.64 -57.53
CA ASN A 242 66.21 16.82 -57.87
C ASN A 242 65.44 15.49 -57.80
N ARG A 243 66.03 14.39 -58.29
CA ARG A 243 65.47 13.04 -58.15
C ARG A 243 65.29 12.65 -56.68
N ARG A 244 66.32 12.86 -55.84
CA ARG A 244 66.23 12.58 -54.39
C ARG A 244 65.19 13.45 -53.69
N ASP A 245 65.13 14.74 -54.02
CA ASP A 245 64.17 15.68 -53.42
C ASP A 245 62.74 15.32 -53.84
N ALA A 246 62.52 14.91 -55.09
CA ALA A 246 61.23 14.41 -55.58
C ALA A 246 60.84 13.09 -54.89
N GLU A 247 61.75 12.12 -54.79
CA GLU A 247 61.52 10.85 -54.07
C GLU A 247 61.19 11.09 -52.59
N ALA A 248 61.92 11.99 -51.92
CA ALA A 248 61.66 12.37 -50.53
C ALA A 248 60.31 13.08 -50.37
N TRP A 249 59.97 13.99 -51.29
CA TRP A 249 58.67 14.67 -51.31
C TRP A 249 57.51 13.69 -51.51
N PHE A 250 57.61 12.77 -52.48
CA PHE A 250 56.61 11.72 -52.70
C PHE A 250 56.48 10.80 -51.49
N THR A 251 57.60 10.40 -50.88
CA THR A 251 57.60 9.54 -49.70
C THR A 251 56.91 10.25 -48.53
N SER A 252 57.26 11.50 -48.28
CA SER A 252 56.64 12.33 -47.23
C SER A 252 55.13 12.48 -47.44
N LYS A 253 54.69 12.80 -48.67
CA LYS A 253 53.26 12.97 -48.96
C LYS A 253 52.49 11.65 -48.89
N THR A 254 53.12 10.55 -49.31
CA THR A 254 52.52 9.21 -49.18
C THR A 254 52.39 8.81 -47.71
N GLU A 255 53.39 9.11 -46.88
CA GLU A 255 53.35 8.84 -45.44
C GLU A 255 52.27 9.66 -44.73
N GLU A 256 52.14 10.95 -45.07
CA GLU A 256 51.07 11.82 -44.56
C GLU A 256 49.68 11.30 -44.94
N LEU A 257 49.49 10.94 -46.22
CA LEU A 257 48.23 10.34 -46.68
C LEU A 257 47.94 9.02 -45.96
N ASN A 258 48.96 8.19 -45.72
CA ASN A 258 48.79 6.92 -45.00
C ASN A 258 48.38 7.15 -43.53
N LYS A 259 48.95 8.18 -42.88
CA LYS A 259 48.54 8.60 -41.52
C LYS A 259 47.09 9.07 -41.50
N GLU A 260 46.69 9.89 -42.46
CA GLU A 260 45.31 10.37 -42.56
C GLU A 260 44.32 9.23 -42.83
N VAL A 261 44.67 8.29 -43.73
CA VAL A 261 43.85 7.09 -43.99
C VAL A 261 43.74 6.21 -42.74
N ALA A 262 44.82 6.06 -41.96
CA ALA A 262 44.78 5.29 -40.71
C ALA A 262 43.85 5.96 -39.67
N ILE A 263 43.95 7.27 -39.48
CA ILE A 263 43.08 8.04 -38.56
C ILE A 263 41.62 7.95 -39.01
N ASN A 264 41.34 8.18 -40.29
CA ASN A 264 39.99 8.08 -40.83
C ASN A 264 39.43 6.66 -40.68
N THR A 265 40.25 5.63 -40.88
CA THR A 265 39.85 4.24 -40.69
C THR A 265 39.51 3.96 -39.22
N GLU A 266 40.33 4.43 -38.29
CA GLU A 266 40.07 4.31 -36.85
C GLU A 266 38.76 5.02 -36.47
N GLN A 267 38.56 6.25 -36.93
CA GLN A 267 37.34 7.02 -36.67
C GLN A 267 36.08 6.34 -37.24
N ILE A 268 36.19 5.72 -38.42
CA ILE A 268 35.10 4.92 -39.00
C ILE A 268 34.82 3.70 -38.14
N GLN A 269 35.84 3.01 -37.62
CA GLN A 269 35.63 1.86 -36.73
C GLN A 269 34.99 2.28 -35.40
N THR A 270 35.44 3.36 -34.77
CA THR A 270 34.87 3.85 -33.51
C THR A 270 33.41 4.27 -33.70
N SER A 271 33.12 5.05 -34.72
CA SER A 271 31.73 5.44 -35.06
C SER A 271 30.85 4.21 -35.34
N LYS A 272 31.39 3.21 -36.06
CA LYS A 272 30.67 1.95 -36.28
C LYS A 272 30.39 1.21 -34.98
N THR A 273 31.33 1.14 -34.05
CA THR A 273 31.11 0.51 -32.74
C THR A 273 30.07 1.25 -31.91
N GLU A 274 30.14 2.59 -31.86
CA GLU A 274 29.15 3.44 -31.17
C GLU A 274 27.75 3.22 -31.72
N VAL A 275 27.60 3.20 -33.05
CA VAL A 275 26.30 2.92 -33.69
C VAL A 275 25.79 1.52 -33.34
N THR A 276 26.67 0.51 -33.27
CA THR A 276 26.24 -0.84 -32.86
C THR A 276 25.84 -0.91 -31.40
N ASP A 277 26.51 -0.18 -30.51
CA ASP A 277 26.18 -0.14 -29.09
C ASP A 277 24.89 0.62 -28.84
N LEU A 278 24.69 1.77 -29.51
CA LEU A 278 23.41 2.50 -29.48
C LEU A 278 22.25 1.66 -30.01
N ARG A 279 22.47 0.84 -31.05
CA ARG A 279 21.44 -0.12 -31.52
C ARG A 279 21.13 -1.19 -30.47
N ARG A 280 22.13 -1.73 -29.78
CA ARG A 280 21.91 -2.71 -28.70
C ARG A 280 21.16 -2.10 -27.52
N THR A 281 21.51 -0.88 -27.11
CA THR A 281 20.81 -0.20 -26.02
C THR A 281 19.37 0.13 -26.40
N LEU A 282 19.13 0.59 -27.63
CA LEU A 282 17.77 0.83 -28.14
C LEU A 282 16.94 -0.45 -28.12
N GLN A 283 17.48 -1.56 -28.63
CA GLN A 283 16.78 -2.86 -28.57
C GLN A 283 16.51 -3.31 -27.13
N GLY A 284 17.45 -3.11 -26.20
CA GLY A 284 17.26 -3.40 -24.79
C GLY A 284 16.14 -2.57 -24.16
N LEU A 285 16.11 -1.26 -24.45
CA LEU A 285 15.04 -0.36 -23.98
C LEU A 285 13.69 -0.70 -24.59
N GLU A 286 13.64 -1.13 -25.85
CA GLU A 286 12.41 -1.55 -26.51
C GLU A 286 11.85 -2.85 -25.90
N ILE A 287 12.70 -3.82 -25.58
CA ILE A 287 12.30 -5.03 -24.86
C ILE A 287 11.79 -4.69 -23.45
N GLU A 288 12.47 -3.80 -22.73
CA GLU A 288 12.02 -3.34 -21.41
C GLU A 288 10.66 -2.66 -21.51
N LEU A 289 10.46 -1.79 -22.52
CA LEU A 289 9.16 -1.16 -22.77
C LEU A 289 8.06 -2.20 -23.02
N GLN A 290 8.31 -3.21 -23.86
CA GLN A 290 7.33 -4.29 -24.11
C GLN A 290 7.05 -5.13 -22.86
N SER A 291 8.06 -5.38 -22.03
CA SER A 291 7.92 -6.06 -20.74
C SER A 291 7.04 -5.26 -19.78
N GLN A 292 7.30 -3.96 -19.64
CA GLN A 292 6.50 -3.06 -18.79
C GLN A 292 5.05 -2.93 -19.29
N LEU A 293 4.83 -2.83 -20.60
CA LEU A 293 3.48 -2.85 -21.16
C LEU A 293 2.75 -4.15 -20.86
N SER A 294 3.42 -5.29 -21.00
CA SER A 294 2.84 -6.60 -20.67
C SER A 294 2.50 -6.71 -19.18
N MET A 295 3.38 -6.23 -18.29
CA MET A 295 3.14 -6.18 -16.86
C MET A 295 1.96 -5.27 -16.51
N LYS A 296 1.88 -4.09 -17.14
CA LYS A 296 0.76 -3.16 -16.98
C LYS A 296 -0.57 -3.83 -17.36
N THR A 297 -0.64 -4.47 -18.53
CA THR A 297 -1.86 -5.16 -18.98
C THR A 297 -2.25 -6.31 -18.04
N ALA A 298 -1.27 -7.06 -17.52
CA ALA A 298 -1.54 -8.09 -16.52
C ALA A 298 -2.13 -7.50 -15.23
N LEU A 299 -1.56 -6.40 -14.73
CA LEU A 299 -2.06 -5.71 -13.53
C LEU A 299 -3.47 -5.14 -13.74
N GLU A 300 -3.72 -4.46 -14.87
CA GLU A 300 -5.06 -3.98 -15.25
C GLU A 300 -6.07 -5.14 -15.31
N GLY A 301 -5.66 -6.30 -15.85
CA GLY A 301 -6.48 -7.50 -15.89
C GLY A 301 -6.79 -8.06 -14.48
N THR A 302 -5.80 -8.11 -13.59
CA THR A 302 -6.03 -8.54 -12.20
C THR A 302 -6.94 -7.58 -11.45
N LEU A 303 -6.79 -6.27 -11.66
CA LEU A 303 -7.66 -5.26 -11.06
C LEU A 303 -9.10 -5.47 -11.51
N ALA A 304 -9.33 -5.59 -12.82
CA ALA A 304 -10.66 -5.83 -13.38
C ALA A 304 -11.30 -7.13 -12.86
N ASP A 305 -10.54 -8.23 -12.74
CA ASP A 305 -11.04 -9.49 -12.15
C ASP A 305 -11.40 -9.31 -10.67
N THR A 306 -10.58 -8.60 -9.89
CA THR A 306 -10.90 -8.33 -8.48
C THR A 306 -12.13 -7.45 -8.32
N GLU A 307 -12.27 -6.39 -9.13
CA GLU A 307 -13.45 -5.52 -9.14
C GLU A 307 -14.71 -6.30 -9.52
N ALA A 308 -14.64 -7.15 -10.55
CA ALA A 308 -15.77 -7.99 -10.96
C ALA A 308 -16.17 -8.99 -9.87
N ARG A 309 -15.21 -9.61 -9.18
CA ARG A 309 -15.47 -10.52 -8.04
C ARG A 309 -16.13 -9.79 -6.88
N TYR A 310 -15.60 -8.64 -6.47
CA TYR A 310 -16.19 -7.85 -5.39
C TYR A 310 -17.56 -7.27 -5.77
N GLY A 311 -17.74 -6.85 -7.03
CA GLY A 311 -19.04 -6.45 -7.56
C GLY A 311 -20.07 -7.57 -7.45
N THR A 312 -19.69 -8.79 -7.82
CA THR A 312 -20.56 -9.97 -7.68
C THR A 312 -20.90 -10.26 -6.21
N GLN A 313 -19.92 -10.19 -5.31
CA GLN A 313 -20.15 -10.37 -3.86
C GLN A 313 -21.09 -9.30 -3.30
N LEU A 314 -20.92 -8.04 -3.69
CA LEU A 314 -21.82 -6.96 -3.29
C LEU A 314 -23.24 -7.19 -3.80
N CYS A 315 -23.42 -7.62 -5.05
CA CYS A 315 -24.74 -7.98 -5.57
C CYS A 315 -25.38 -9.14 -4.79
N GLN A 316 -24.61 -10.15 -4.41
CA GLN A 316 -25.10 -11.26 -3.58
C GLN A 316 -25.55 -10.80 -2.19
N ILE A 317 -24.73 -9.97 -1.51
CA ILE A 317 -25.07 -9.41 -0.21
C ILE A 317 -26.30 -8.52 -0.30
N GLN A 318 -26.38 -7.66 -1.33
CA GLN A 318 -27.55 -6.81 -1.56
C GLN A 318 -28.81 -7.65 -1.80
N GLY A 319 -28.72 -8.76 -2.54
CA GLY A 319 -29.83 -9.69 -2.72
C GLY A 319 -30.28 -10.35 -1.41
N LEU A 320 -29.35 -10.72 -0.53
CA LEU A 320 -29.68 -11.24 0.80
C LEU A 320 -30.37 -10.19 1.68
N ILE A 321 -29.86 -8.95 1.67
CA ILE A 321 -30.47 -7.83 2.39
C ILE A 321 -31.91 -7.63 1.92
N SER A 322 -32.13 -7.54 0.61
CA SER A 322 -33.48 -7.34 0.05
C SER A 322 -34.44 -8.50 0.37
N ASN A 323 -33.95 -9.73 0.44
CA ASN A 323 -34.76 -10.88 0.87
C ASN A 323 -35.15 -10.77 2.36
N ILE A 324 -34.21 -10.44 3.23
CA ILE A 324 -34.48 -10.26 4.67
C ILE A 324 -35.42 -9.07 4.90
N GLU A 325 -35.24 -7.96 4.17
CA GLU A 325 -36.14 -6.81 4.23
C GLU A 325 -37.57 -7.21 3.81
N ALA A 326 -37.71 -8.00 2.74
CA ALA A 326 -39.01 -8.51 2.30
C ALA A 326 -39.67 -9.40 3.37
N GLN A 327 -38.93 -10.33 3.96
CA GLN A 327 -39.42 -11.18 5.06
C GLN A 327 -39.84 -10.36 6.28
N LEU A 328 -39.09 -9.31 6.60
CA LEU A 328 -39.40 -8.43 7.73
C LEU A 328 -40.67 -7.62 7.48
N VAL A 329 -40.91 -7.20 6.24
CA VAL A 329 -42.18 -6.55 5.83
C VAL A 329 -43.34 -7.54 5.92
N GLU A 330 -43.16 -8.78 5.46
CA GLU A 330 -44.18 -9.84 5.53
C GLU A 330 -44.57 -10.15 6.98
N VAL A 331 -43.60 -10.38 7.87
CA VAL A 331 -43.85 -10.65 9.29
C VAL A 331 -44.54 -9.48 9.98
N ARG A 332 -44.20 -8.23 9.62
CA ARG A 332 -44.91 -7.04 10.14
C ARG A 332 -46.36 -7.01 9.68
N ALA A 333 -46.63 -7.28 8.41
CA ALA A 333 -47.99 -7.33 7.88
C ALA A 333 -48.81 -8.45 8.55
N ASP A 334 -48.24 -9.63 8.76
CA ASP A 334 -48.87 -10.73 9.48
C ASP A 334 -49.16 -10.38 10.95
N MET A 335 -48.22 -9.71 11.62
CA MET A 335 -48.42 -9.25 13.00
C MET A 335 -49.53 -8.20 13.10
N GLU A 336 -49.60 -7.25 12.17
CA GLU A 336 -50.69 -6.28 12.09
C GLU A 336 -52.04 -6.96 11.85
N ARG A 337 -52.07 -7.95 10.95
CA ARG A 337 -53.27 -8.75 10.69
C ARG A 337 -53.71 -9.51 11.94
N GLN A 338 -52.81 -10.23 12.60
CA GLN A 338 -53.12 -10.94 13.84
C GLN A 338 -53.62 -9.99 14.92
N ASN A 339 -53.00 -8.82 15.09
CA ASN A 339 -53.44 -7.81 16.05
C ASN A 339 -54.88 -7.34 15.76
N ASN A 340 -55.23 -7.15 14.48
CA ASN A 340 -56.61 -6.80 14.09
C ASN A 340 -57.59 -7.94 14.38
N GLU A 341 -57.22 -9.20 14.10
CA GLU A 341 -58.03 -10.38 14.43
C GLU A 341 -58.23 -10.52 15.95
N TYR A 342 -57.18 -10.29 16.76
CA TYR A 342 -57.28 -10.27 18.22
C TYR A 342 -58.22 -9.17 18.73
N LYS A 343 -58.16 -7.96 18.16
CA LYS A 343 -59.09 -6.87 18.51
C LYS A 343 -60.54 -7.26 18.23
N MET A 344 -60.82 -7.81 17.04
CA MET A 344 -62.17 -8.26 16.70
C MET A 344 -62.66 -9.37 17.65
N LEU A 345 -61.79 -10.32 18.00
CA LEU A 345 -62.14 -11.39 18.94
C LEU A 345 -62.40 -10.84 20.35
N MET A 346 -61.63 -9.85 20.79
CA MET A 346 -61.84 -9.16 22.06
C MET A 346 -63.17 -8.41 22.09
N ASP A 347 -63.54 -7.75 21.00
CA ASP A 347 -64.84 -7.07 20.88
C ASP A 347 -66.00 -8.08 20.98
N VAL A 348 -65.89 -9.23 20.30
CA VAL A 348 -66.89 -10.31 20.39
C VAL A 348 -66.94 -10.89 21.80
N LYS A 349 -65.80 -11.16 22.44
CA LYS A 349 -65.73 -11.63 23.83
C LYS A 349 -66.42 -10.66 24.77
N THR A 350 -66.13 -9.37 24.66
CA THR A 350 -66.72 -8.32 25.50
C THR A 350 -68.24 -8.28 25.32
N ARG A 351 -68.74 -8.43 24.08
CA ARG A 351 -70.18 -8.52 23.80
C ARG A 351 -70.82 -9.78 24.41
N LEU A 352 -70.18 -10.95 24.27
CA LEU A 352 -70.68 -12.19 24.86
C LEU A 352 -70.67 -12.14 26.39
N GLU A 353 -69.67 -11.51 27.01
CA GLU A 353 -69.62 -11.28 28.45
C GLU A 353 -70.79 -10.40 28.91
N GLN A 354 -71.14 -9.36 28.16
CA GLN A 354 -72.34 -8.55 28.41
C GLN A 354 -73.63 -9.38 28.27
N GLU A 355 -73.76 -10.20 27.23
CA GLU A 355 -74.92 -11.09 27.05
C GLU A 355 -75.03 -12.09 28.21
N ILE A 356 -73.94 -12.73 28.65
CA ILE A 356 -73.91 -13.62 29.81
C ILE A 356 -74.35 -12.89 31.08
N GLU A 357 -73.87 -11.66 31.30
CA GLU A 357 -74.27 -10.84 32.44
C GLU A 357 -75.77 -10.54 32.42
N THR A 358 -76.34 -10.24 31.24
CA THR A 358 -77.80 -10.07 31.12
C THR A 358 -78.56 -11.38 31.35
N TYR A 359 -78.03 -12.53 30.90
CA TYR A 359 -78.63 -13.83 31.15
C TYR A 359 -78.58 -14.20 32.65
N ARG A 360 -77.49 -13.87 33.36
CA ARG A 360 -77.39 -14.04 34.83
C ARG A 360 -78.41 -13.18 35.56
N GLN A 361 -78.53 -11.90 35.21
CA GLN A 361 -79.54 -11.00 35.81
C GLN A 361 -80.97 -11.50 35.61
N LEU A 362 -81.29 -12.05 34.42
CA LEU A 362 -82.60 -12.65 34.16
C LEU A 362 -82.84 -13.93 34.98
N LEU A 363 -81.82 -14.78 35.17
CA LEU A 363 -81.91 -15.97 36.03
C LEU A 363 -82.11 -15.59 37.49
N ASP A 364 -81.30 -14.67 38.02
CA ASP A 364 -81.40 -14.20 39.40
C ASP A 364 -82.76 -13.51 39.64
N GLY A 365 -83.29 -12.76 38.66
CA GLY A 365 -84.62 -12.18 38.70
C GLY A 365 -85.77 -13.21 38.63
N GLN A 366 -85.51 -14.43 38.14
CA GLN A 366 -86.48 -15.52 38.12
C GLN A 366 -86.53 -16.28 39.46
N ASP A 367 -85.40 -16.33 40.19
CA ASP A 367 -85.32 -16.95 41.52
C ASP A 367 -86.06 -16.16 42.61
N PHE A 368 -86.14 -14.82 42.49
CA PHE A 368 -87.00 -13.99 43.35
C PHE A 368 -88.51 -14.14 43.07
N ASN A 369 -88.89 -14.56 41.85
CA ASN A 369 -90.31 -14.75 41.49
C ASN A 369 -90.84 -16.15 41.80
N PHE A 370 -89.96 -17.15 41.98
CA PHE A 370 -90.36 -18.50 42.39
C PHE A 370 -90.44 -18.65 43.91
N THR A 371 -89.58 -17.96 44.68
CA THR A 371 -89.61 -18.01 46.15
C THR A 371 -90.83 -17.28 46.73
N ASP A 372 -91.29 -16.17 46.13
CA ASP A 372 -92.50 -15.47 46.58
C ASP A 372 -93.82 -16.21 46.25
N LYS A 373 -93.83 -17.10 45.25
CA LYS A 373 -95.02 -17.89 44.89
C LYS A 373 -95.21 -19.15 45.74
N VAL A 374 -94.18 -19.65 46.43
CA VAL A 374 -94.30 -20.84 47.30
C VAL A 374 -94.87 -20.48 48.68
N VAL A 375 -94.79 -19.22 49.13
CA VAL A 375 -95.29 -18.79 50.45
C VAL A 375 -96.79 -18.43 50.44
N ALA A 376 -97.40 -18.15 49.28
CA ALA A 376 -98.81 -17.75 49.18
C ALA A 376 -99.83 -18.92 49.09
N GLY A 377 -99.40 -20.17 49.28
CA GLY A 377 -100.17 -21.38 48.93
C GLY A 377 -100.41 -22.40 50.04
N LYS A 378 -100.69 -22.00 51.29
CA LYS A 378 -101.31 -22.90 52.29
C LYS A 378 -102.02 -22.13 53.42
N LYS A 379 -103.34 -22.03 53.27
CA LYS A 379 -104.38 -21.63 54.25
C LYS A 379 -104.59 -22.74 55.32
N PRO A 380 -105.24 -22.52 56.49
CA PRO A 380 -106.46 -21.73 56.71
C PRO A 380 -106.34 -20.51 57.63
#